data_AF-A0AAW0MLB2-F1
#
_entry.id   AF-A0AAW0MLB2-F1
#
_cell.length_a   1.000
_cell.length_b   1.000
_cell.length_c   1.000
_cell.angle_alpha   90.00
_cell.angle_beta   90.00
_cell.angle_gamma   90.00
#
_symmetry.space_group_name_H-M   'P 1'
#
loop_
_entity.id
_entity.type
_entity.pdbx_description
1 polymer ?
#
loop_
_entity_poly.entity_id
_entity_poly.type
_entity_poly.pdbx_seq_one_letter_code
_entity_poly.pdbx_strand_id
1 'polypeptide(L)' 'FIFQQDNDPKHKAKATLEWFKTKHIHVLEWPRQSPDLNPIENLWQDLKTA' A
#
# COMPACT_ATOMS: atom_id res chain seq x y z
N PHE A 1 11.30 8.35 4.02
CA PHE A 1 10.49 7.58 3.04
C PHE A 1 9.28 7.02 3.78
N ILE A 2 8.12 6.96 3.13
CA ILE A 2 6.90 6.36 3.67
C ILE A 2 6.40 5.32 2.65
N PHE A 3 6.12 4.12 3.11
CA PHE A 3 5.59 3.02 2.31
C PHE A 3 4.07 3.10 2.23
N GLN A 4 3.51 3.08 1.03
CA GLN A 4 2.07 3.07 0.79
C GLN A 4 1.64 1.67 0.33
N GLN A 5 0.58 1.16 0.93
CA GLN A 5 -0.10 -0.09 0.57
C GLN A 5 -1.58 0.06 0.89
N ASP A 6 -2.43 -0.76 0.28
CA ASP A 6 -3.86 -0.78 0.61
C ASP A 6 -4.13 -1.45 1.97
N ASN A 7 -5.41 -1.61 2.29
CA ASN A 7 -5.88 -2.21 3.54
C ASN A 7 -6.32 -3.69 3.40
N ASP A 8 -5.79 -4.46 2.44
CA ASP A 8 -6.07 -5.91 2.38
C ASP A 8 -5.71 -6.55 3.74
N PRO A 9 -6.52 -7.51 4.24
CA PRO A 9 -6.24 -8.19 5.51
C PRO A 9 -4.81 -8.75 5.63
N LYS A 10 -4.18 -9.17 4.54
CA LYS A 10 -2.79 -9.67 4.52
C LYS A 10 -1.78 -8.57 4.85
N HIS A 11 -2.03 -7.34 4.40
CA HIS A 11 -1.17 -6.18 4.66
C HIS A 11 -1.31 -5.65 6.09
N LYS A 12 -2.44 -5.93 6.74
CA LYS A 12 -2.70 -5.61 8.15
C LYS A 12 -2.49 -6.79 9.10
N ALA A 13 -2.12 -7.96 8.60
CA ALA A 13 -1.85 -9.12 9.43
C ALA A 13 -0.71 -8.82 10.43
N LYS A 14 -0.81 -9.38 11.63
CA LYS A 14 0.15 -9.14 12.73
C LYS A 14 1.60 -9.37 12.29
N ALA A 15 1.86 -10.48 11.61
CA ALA A 15 3.20 -10.82 11.13
C ALA A 15 3.76 -9.76 10.16
N THR A 16 2.92 -9.25 9.24
CA THR A 16 3.30 -8.19 8.30
C THR A 16 3.63 -6.89 9.03
N LEU A 17 2.78 -6.48 9.98
CA LEU A 17 3.01 -5.26 10.78
C LEU A 17 4.24 -5.36 11.68
N GLU A 18 4.50 -6.54 12.26
CA GLU A 18 5.72 -6.79 13.04
C GLU A 18 6.96 -6.69 12.17
N TRP A 19 6.94 -7.28 10.97
CA TRP A 19 8.04 -7.16 10.02
C TRP A 19 8.34 -5.70 9.65
N PHE A 20 7.31 -4.89 9.37
CA PHE A 20 7.49 -3.46 9.11
C PHE A 20 8.14 -2.73 10.28
N LYS A 21 7.72 -3.05 11.52
CA LYS A 21 8.31 -2.48 12.73
C LYS A 21 9.79 -2.87 12.87
N THR A 22 10.14 -4.14 12.67
CA THR A 22 11.53 -4.63 12.75
C THR A 22 12.43 -4.00 11.68
N LYS A 23 11.85 -3.64 10.52
CA LYS A 23 12.56 -2.98 9.43
C LYS A 23 12.54 -1.45 9.50
N HIS A 24 11.93 -0.87 10.54
CA HIS A 24 11.75 0.58 10.68
C HIS A 24 11.07 1.23 9.47
N ILE A 25 10.12 0.51 8.87
CA ILE A 25 9.36 1.00 7.72
C ILE A 25 8.13 1.74 8.23
N HIS A 26 8.04 3.02 7.89
CA HIS A 26 6.84 3.83 8.13
C HIS A 26 5.80 3.51 7.06
N VAL A 27 4.65 2.96 7.47
CA VAL A 27 3.53 2.67 6.58
C VAL A 27 2.54 3.83 6.65
N LEU A 28 2.13 4.34 5.49
CA LEU A 28 1.10 5.37 5.38
C LEU A 28 -0.25 4.83 5.87
N GLU A 29 -0.97 5.61 6.66
CA GLU A 29 -2.36 5.30 6.96
C GLU A 29 -3.21 5.50 5.70
N TRP A 30 -3.98 4.47 5.33
CA TRP A 30 -4.74 4.46 4.09
C TRP A 30 -6.23 4.30 4.38
N PRO A 31 -7.13 5.04 3.70
CA PRO A 31 -8.56 4.78 3.76
C PRO A 31 -8.93 3.50 3.00
N ARG A 32 -9.93 2.76 3.49
CA ARG A 32 -10.41 1.55 2.82
C ARG A 32 -11.19 1.92 1.55
N GLN A 33 -11.07 1.11 0.50
CA GLN A 33 -11.81 1.30 -0.78
C GLN A 33 -11.53 2.63 -1.49
N SER A 34 -10.31 3.15 -1.39
CA SER A 34 -9.89 4.36 -2.11
C SER A 34 -8.81 4.05 -3.16
N PRO A 35 -9.16 3.37 -4.27
CA PRO A 35 -8.22 3.13 -5.36
C PRO A 35 -7.85 4.44 -6.10
N ASP A 36 -8.75 5.41 -6.10
CA ASP A 36 -8.58 6.75 -6.67
C ASP A 36 -7.40 7.52 -6.06
N LEU A 37 -7.10 7.25 -4.79
CA LEU A 37 -5.97 7.87 -4.11
C LEU A 37 -4.63 7.18 -4.43
N ASN A 38 -4.65 5.97 -5.00
CA ASN A 38 -3.45 5.16 -5.20
C ASN A 38 -2.77 5.49 -6.54
N PRO A 39 -1.57 6.09 -6.54
CA PRO A 39 -0.89 6.47 -7.79
C PRO A 39 -0.56 5.30 -8.70
N ILE A 40 -0.48 4.06 -8.17
CA ILE A 40 -0.20 2.87 -8.98
C ILE A 40 -1.31 2.58 -9.99
N GLU A 41 -2.55 2.99 -9.73
CA GLU A 41 -3.67 2.79 -10.65
C GLU A 41 -3.46 3.57 -11.95
N ASN A 42 -2.90 4.79 -11.86
CA ASN A 42 -2.53 5.57 -13.04
C ASN A 42 -1.44 4.88 -13.85
N LEU A 43 -0.41 4.35 -13.17
CA LEU A 43 0.65 3.59 -13.84
C LEU A 43 0.12 2.34 -14.53
N TRP A 44 -0.82 1.62 -13.90
CA TRP A 44 -1.48 0.48 -14.52
C TRP A 44 -2.33 0.87 -15.72
N GLN A 45 -2.99 2.03 -15.67
CA GLN A 45 -3.74 2.55 -16.79
C GLN A 45 -2.81 2.86 -17.97
N ASP A 46 -1.71 3.57 -17.73
CA ASP A 46 -0.71 3.88 -18.75
C ASP A 46 -0.16 2.60 -19.39
N LEU A 47 0.19 1.59 -18.58
CA LEU A 47 0.71 0.30 -19.04
C LEU A 47 -0.30 -0.48 -19.91
N LYS A 48 -1.60 -0.36 -19.63
CA LYS A 48 -2.66 -1.01 -20.43
C LYS A 48 -2.89 -0.31 -21.77
N THR A 49 -2.54 0.98 -21.85
CA THR A 49 -2.72 1.80 -23.06
C THR A 49 -1.47 1.91 -23.93
N ALA A 50 -0.33 1.40 -23.46
CA ALA A 50 0.91 1.27 -24.20
C ALA A 50 0.87 0.08 -25.17
#